data_AF-A0A939YKU6-F1
#
_entry.id   AF-A0A939YKU6-F1
#
_cell.length_a   1.000
_cell.length_b   1.000
_cell.length_c   1.000
_cell.angle_alpha   90.00
_cell.angle_beta   90.00
_cell.angle_gamma   90.00
#
_symmetry.space_group_name_H-M   'P 1'
#
loop_
_entity.id
_entity.type
_entity.pdbx_description
1 polymer ?
#
loop_
_entity_poly.entity_id
_entity_poly.type
_entity_poly.pdbx_seq_one_letter_code
_entity_poly.pdbx_strand_id
1 'polypeptide(L)'
;MKNEKLSKLLGGGKPVFLLIAAALLGVAMMIAGGKKTASSDEISEYEQQQANKIEQTVKALCGGKVYVIVTAEYGRETQYAKNVSQGSEQTVLSSGQPVVVRTASPVIRGISVICENGDDPALCRKITAALSCAYGVSSARIYVASVRR
;
A
#
# COMPACT_ATOMS: atom_id res chain seq x y z
N MET A 1 -44.91 -24.25 1.75
CA MET A 1 -44.23 -24.63 0.48
C MET A 1 -42.83 -24.04 0.46
N LYS A 2 -41.83 -24.82 0.06
CA LYS A 2 -40.37 -24.56 0.05
C LYS A 2 -39.66 -24.84 1.38
N ASN A 3 -39.50 -26.12 1.72
CA ASN A 3 -38.32 -26.62 2.47
C ASN A 3 -38.09 -28.12 2.25
N GLU A 4 -38.98 -28.84 1.57
CA GLU A 4 -38.84 -30.27 1.29
C GLU A 4 -37.92 -30.61 0.09
N LYS A 5 -37.37 -29.60 -0.60
CA LYS A 5 -36.43 -29.79 -1.71
C LYS A 5 -34.95 -29.77 -1.27
N LEU A 6 -34.66 -29.28 -0.06
CA LEU A 6 -33.27 -29.16 0.44
C LEU A 6 -32.74 -30.48 1.01
N SER A 7 -33.59 -31.26 1.68
CA SER A 7 -33.18 -32.54 2.29
C SER A 7 -32.91 -33.65 1.28
N LYS A 8 -33.47 -33.55 0.06
CA LYS A 8 -33.19 -34.48 -1.05
C LYS A 8 -31.87 -34.20 -1.78
N LEU A 9 -31.28 -33.01 -1.61
CA LEU A 9 -29.97 -32.66 -2.17
C LEU A 9 -28.80 -32.97 -1.22
N LEU A 10 -29.12 -33.31 0.03
CA LEU A 10 -28.20 -33.59 1.13
C LEU A 10 -28.24 -35.07 1.57
N GLY A 11 -28.80 -35.95 0.73
CA GLY A 11 -28.88 -37.38 0.96
C GLY A 11 -27.84 -38.15 0.17
N GLY A 12 -26.68 -38.41 0.79
CA GLY A 12 -25.85 -39.59 0.54
C GLY A 12 -25.11 -39.70 -0.79
N GLY A 13 -23.79 -39.50 -0.74
CA GLY A 13 -22.88 -40.04 -1.74
C GLY A 13 -21.54 -39.31 -1.76
N LYS A 14 -20.45 -40.09 -1.83
CA LYS A 14 -19.06 -39.64 -2.09
C LYS A 14 -18.91 -38.42 -3.03
N PRO A 15 -19.76 -38.19 -4.07
CA PRO A 15 -19.70 -36.95 -4.87
C PRO A 15 -20.17 -35.65 -4.18
N VAL A 16 -21.09 -35.69 -3.20
CA VAL A 16 -21.61 -34.47 -2.54
C VAL A 16 -20.57 -33.88 -1.57
N PHE A 17 -19.85 -34.74 -0.85
CA PHE A 17 -18.70 -34.32 -0.04
C PHE A 17 -17.57 -33.73 -0.90
N LEU A 18 -17.36 -34.27 -2.12
CA LEU A 18 -16.37 -33.78 -3.06
C LEU A 18 -16.71 -32.39 -3.62
N LEU A 19 -18.00 -32.09 -3.83
CA LEU A 19 -18.44 -30.74 -4.24
C LEU A 19 -18.27 -29.70 -3.13
N ILE A 20 -18.52 -30.08 -1.87
CA ILE A 20 -18.31 -29.19 -0.71
C ILE A 20 -16.81 -28.96 -0.49
N ALA A 21 -15.99 -30.00 -0.63
CA ALA A 21 -14.52 -29.89 -0.58
C ALA A 21 -13.97 -29.04 -1.73
N ALA A 22 -14.48 -29.19 -2.95
CA ALA A 22 -14.09 -28.37 -4.11
C ALA A 22 -14.50 -26.90 -3.95
N ALA A 23 -15.65 -26.62 -3.33
CA ALA A 23 -16.08 -25.26 -3.02
C ALA A 23 -15.19 -24.59 -1.95
N LEU A 24 -14.83 -25.32 -0.88
CA LEU A 24 -13.89 -24.81 0.14
C LEU A 24 -12.47 -24.64 -0.41
N LEU A 25 -12.02 -25.56 -1.27
CA LEU A 25 -10.71 -25.45 -1.93
C LEU A 25 -10.69 -24.31 -2.96
N GLY A 26 -11.82 -24.03 -3.62
CA GLY A 26 -11.98 -22.87 -4.50
C GLY A 26 -11.85 -21.55 -3.75
N VAL A 27 -12.42 -21.46 -2.53
CA VAL A 27 -12.22 -20.29 -1.64
C VAL A 27 -10.76 -20.20 -1.16
N ALA A 28 -10.11 -21.33 -0.84
CA ALA A 28 -8.69 -21.33 -0.49
C ALA A 28 -7.77 -20.89 -1.66
N MET A 29 -8.10 -21.27 -2.90
CA MET A 29 -7.39 -20.84 -4.12
C MET A 29 -7.61 -19.35 -4.45
N MET A 30 -8.77 -18.78 -4.10
CA MET A 30 -9.03 -17.33 -4.21
C MET A 30 -8.16 -16.51 -3.24
N ILE A 31 -7.73 -17.12 -2.12
CA ILE A 31 -6.78 -16.51 -1.17
C ILE A 31 -5.33 -16.71 -1.62
N ALA A 32 -5.01 -17.82 -2.30
CA ALA A 32 -3.63 -18.16 -2.71
C ALA A 32 -3.22 -17.59 -4.08
N GLY A 33 -4.15 -17.15 -4.93
CA GLY A 33 -3.91 -16.71 -6.31
C GLY A 33 -3.97 -15.19 -6.54
N GLY A 34 -3.79 -14.38 -5.49
CA GLY A 34 -3.98 -12.93 -5.54
C GLY A 34 -2.85 -12.17 -6.23
N LYS A 35 -3.14 -11.64 -7.42
CA LYS A 35 -2.43 -10.52 -8.05
C LYS A 35 -2.21 -9.42 -7.01
N LYS A 36 -0.97 -9.22 -6.55
CA LYS A 36 -0.60 -8.13 -5.62
C LYS A 36 -0.67 -6.78 -6.34
N THR A 37 -1.88 -6.26 -6.51
CA THR A 37 -2.11 -4.82 -6.44
C THR A 37 -1.73 -4.38 -5.05
N ALA A 38 -0.86 -3.37 -4.90
CA ALA A 38 -0.57 -2.74 -3.62
C ALA A 38 -1.92 -2.46 -2.93
N SER A 39 -2.16 -3.10 -1.79
CA SER A 39 -3.44 -2.96 -1.10
C SER A 39 -3.53 -1.56 -0.52
N SER A 40 -4.74 -1.01 -0.40
CA SER A 40 -4.96 0.27 0.26
C SER A 40 -4.34 0.29 1.68
N ASP A 41 -4.28 -0.89 2.31
CA ASP A 41 -3.69 -1.09 3.64
C ASP A 41 -2.16 -0.87 3.63
N GLU A 42 -1.44 -1.38 2.62
CA GLU A 42 0.01 -1.17 2.46
C GLU A 42 0.38 0.31 2.26
N ILE A 43 -0.48 1.09 1.58
CA ILE A 43 -0.27 2.54 1.40
C ILE A 43 -0.46 3.27 2.74
N SER A 44 -1.55 2.95 3.45
CA SER A 44 -1.87 3.55 4.74
C SER A 44 -0.78 3.29 5.78
N GLU A 45 -0.24 2.06 5.83
CA GLU A 45 0.88 1.72 6.73
C GLU A 45 2.14 2.53 6.41
N TYR A 46 2.47 2.68 5.13
CA TYR A 46 3.61 3.49 4.70
C TYR A 46 3.43 4.97 5.07
N GLU A 47 2.26 5.55 4.81
CA GLU A 47 1.94 6.93 5.17
C GLU A 47 2.08 7.18 6.67
N GLN A 48 1.52 6.29 7.50
CA GLN A 48 1.64 6.37 8.96
C GLN A 48 3.09 6.25 9.42
N GLN A 49 3.87 5.32 8.84
CA GLN A 49 5.26 5.14 9.19
C GLN A 49 6.09 6.41 8.89
N GLN A 50 5.86 7.04 7.73
CA GLN A 50 6.55 8.28 7.38
C GLN A 50 6.07 9.44 8.23
N ALA A 51 4.78 9.55 8.51
CA ALA A 51 4.23 10.57 9.40
C ALA A 51 4.89 10.51 10.79
N ASN A 52 5.03 9.33 11.37
CA ASN A 52 5.67 9.14 12.68
C ASN A 52 7.16 9.55 12.67
N LYS A 53 7.91 9.20 11.62
CA LYS A 53 9.33 9.60 11.49
C LYS A 53 9.49 11.10 11.37
N ILE A 54 8.63 11.73 10.56
CA ILE A 54 8.61 13.19 10.39
C ILE A 54 8.23 13.86 11.71
N GLU A 55 7.21 13.36 12.40
CA GLU A 55 6.77 13.90 13.68
C GLU A 55 7.90 13.91 14.72
N GLN A 56 8.64 12.81 14.83
CA GLN A 56 9.79 12.73 15.75
C GLN A 56 10.88 13.76 15.41
N THR A 57 11.17 13.94 14.11
CA THR A 57 12.17 14.89 13.63
C THR A 57 11.73 16.33 13.89
N VAL A 58 10.47 16.64 13.60
CA VAL A 58 9.90 17.99 13.75
C VAL A 58 9.70 18.34 15.23
N LYS A 59 9.40 17.38 16.11
CA LYS A 59 9.33 17.61 17.57
C LYS A 59 10.62 18.22 18.12
N ALA A 60 11.77 17.78 17.62
CA ALA A 60 13.06 18.34 18.01
C ALA A 60 13.25 19.80 17.58
N LEU A 61 12.52 20.27 16.56
CA LEU A 61 12.55 21.65 16.06
C LEU A 61 11.52 22.55 16.75
N CYS A 62 10.32 22.03 17.04
CA CYS A 62 9.19 22.81 17.55
C CYS A 62 9.11 22.85 19.08
N GLY A 63 9.68 21.87 19.79
CA GLY A 63 9.67 21.81 21.26
C GLY A 63 8.30 21.57 21.90
N GLY A 64 7.26 21.23 21.12
CA GLY A 64 5.88 21.08 21.59
C GLY A 64 5.10 19.99 20.84
N LYS A 65 3.76 20.07 20.85
CA LYS A 65 2.91 19.14 20.09
C LYS A 65 3.13 19.28 18.59
N VAL A 66 3.15 18.14 17.90
CA VAL A 66 3.30 18.03 16.45
C VAL A 66 2.34 16.96 15.95
N TYR A 67 1.64 17.26 14.86
CA TYR A 67 0.78 16.34 14.13
C TYR A 67 1.19 16.37 12.67
N VAL A 68 1.34 15.20 12.07
CA VAL A 68 1.81 15.07 10.68
C VAL A 68 0.85 14.21 9.89
N ILE A 69 0.52 14.68 8.69
CA ILE A 69 -0.20 13.91 7.68
C ILE A 69 0.71 13.78 6.46
N VAL A 70 0.84 12.55 5.95
CA VAL A 70 1.59 12.23 4.73
C VAL A 70 0.63 11.60 3.75
N THR A 71 0.68 12.04 2.50
CA THR A 71 -0.05 11.41 1.40
C THR A 71 0.94 10.82 0.41
N ALA A 72 0.78 9.56 0.05
CA ALA A 72 1.65 8.83 -0.87
C ALA A 72 0.85 8.13 -1.97
N GLU A 73 1.49 7.92 -3.11
CA GLU A 73 0.86 7.29 -4.27
C GLU A 73 1.81 6.21 -4.84
N TYR A 74 1.27 5.03 -5.15
CA TYR A 74 2.02 3.98 -5.84
C TYR A 74 1.96 4.19 -7.36
N GLY A 75 3.14 4.24 -7.99
CA GLY A 75 3.23 4.06 -9.44
C GLY A 75 2.81 2.64 -9.79
N ARG A 76 1.75 2.49 -10.61
CA ARG A 76 1.35 1.18 -11.14
C ARG A 76 2.37 0.71 -12.17
N GLU A 77 3.47 0.13 -11.73
CA GLU A 77 4.44 -0.50 -12.64
C GLU A 77 4.61 -1.98 -12.25
N THR A 78 3.74 -2.83 -12.80
CA THR A 78 3.97 -4.27 -12.81
C THR A 78 4.89 -4.58 -13.97
N GLN A 79 6.20 -4.67 -13.72
CA GLN A 79 7.12 -5.21 -14.73
C GLN A 79 7.03 -6.74 -14.73
N TYR A 80 6.70 -7.29 -15.90
CA TYR A 80 6.79 -8.73 -16.15
C TYR A 80 8.21 -9.04 -16.63
N ALA A 81 8.84 -10.08 -16.07
CA ALA A 81 10.16 -10.51 -16.54
C ALA A 81 10.11 -10.88 -18.02
N LYS A 82 10.73 -10.06 -18.88
CA LYS A 82 10.99 -10.42 -20.28
C LYS A 82 12.41 -11.00 -20.32
N ASN A 83 12.53 -12.32 -20.42
CA ASN A 83 13.83 -12.93 -20.72
C ASN A 83 14.24 -12.48 -22.13
N VAL A 84 15.22 -11.58 -22.21
CA VAL A 84 15.86 -11.22 -23.48
C VAL A 84 16.99 -12.21 -23.70
N SER A 85 16.71 -13.24 -24.50
CA SER A 85 17.72 -14.00 -25.21
C SER A 85 17.84 -13.39 -26.60
N GLN A 86 19.00 -12.84 -26.94
CA GLN A 86 19.33 -12.47 -28.31
C GLN A 86 19.10 -13.69 -29.22
N GLY A 87 18.30 -13.50 -30.28
CA GLY A 87 18.38 -14.33 -31.48
C GLY A 87 17.66 -15.68 -31.44
N SER A 88 16.36 -15.70 -31.18
CA SER A 88 15.35 -16.48 -31.94
C SER A 88 14.05 -16.52 -31.14
N GLU A 89 12.93 -16.28 -31.83
CA GLU A 89 11.59 -16.39 -31.25
C GLU A 89 11.31 -17.84 -30.86
N GLN A 90 11.57 -18.21 -29.60
CA GLN A 90 11.07 -19.44 -29.03
C GLN A 90 10.53 -19.18 -27.62
N THR A 91 9.21 -19.30 -27.49
CA THR A 91 8.47 -19.30 -26.23
C THR A 91 8.83 -20.55 -25.43
N VAL A 92 9.80 -20.45 -24.53
CA VAL A 92 10.11 -21.54 -23.60
C VAL A 92 9.25 -21.40 -22.35
N LEU A 93 8.25 -22.28 -22.24
CA LEU A 93 7.55 -22.57 -20.99
C LEU A 93 8.56 -23.17 -20.00
N SER A 94 9.05 -22.38 -19.06
CA SER A 94 9.82 -22.88 -17.92
C SER A 94 9.02 -22.64 -16.64
N SER A 95 8.43 -23.72 -16.12
CA SER A 95 7.84 -23.86 -14.77
C SER A 95 6.73 -22.88 -14.32
N GLY A 96 5.95 -22.31 -15.25
CA GLY A 96 4.53 -21.95 -15.00
C GLY A 96 4.18 -20.94 -13.90
N GLN A 97 5.13 -20.19 -13.32
CA GLN A 97 4.84 -19.16 -12.32
C GLN A 97 5.49 -17.83 -12.72
N PRO A 98 4.71 -16.75 -12.92
CA PRO A 98 5.26 -15.42 -13.20
C PRO A 98 5.99 -14.89 -11.96
N VAL A 99 7.29 -14.64 -12.08
CA VAL A 99 8.09 -13.95 -11.05
C VAL A 99 7.76 -12.46 -11.12
N VAL A 100 7.24 -11.91 -10.01
CA VAL A 100 6.90 -10.48 -9.87
C VAL A 100 8.20 -9.67 -9.85
N VAL A 101 8.45 -8.89 -10.90
CA VAL A 101 9.62 -8.01 -10.96
C VAL A 101 9.23 -6.64 -10.41
N ARG A 102 9.58 -6.44 -9.13
CA ARG A 102 9.56 -5.18 -8.35
C ARG A 102 8.20 -4.55 -8.06
N THR A 103 7.85 -4.49 -6.77
CA THR A 103 6.85 -3.55 -6.25
C THR A 103 7.49 -2.15 -6.21
N ALA A 104 6.97 -1.21 -6.99
CA ALA A 104 7.41 0.18 -6.93
C ALA A 104 7.17 0.74 -5.51
N SER A 105 8.16 1.42 -4.93
CA SER A 105 7.97 2.10 -3.66
C SER A 105 7.00 3.28 -3.83
N PRO A 106 6.11 3.54 -2.86
CA PRO A 106 5.20 4.68 -2.94
C PRO A 106 5.98 5.99 -2.89
N VAL A 107 5.50 6.98 -3.65
CA VAL A 107 6.10 8.31 -3.72
C VAL A 107 5.24 9.27 -2.93
N ILE A 108 5.86 10.01 -1.99
CA ILE A 108 5.17 11.04 -1.21
C ILE A 108 4.70 12.16 -2.15
N ARG A 109 3.41 12.46 -2.10
CA ARG A 109 2.75 13.52 -2.86
C ARG A 109 2.70 14.81 -2.07
N GLY A 110 2.45 14.75 -0.76
CA GLY A 110 2.35 15.93 0.08
C GLY A 110 2.57 15.62 1.56
N ILE A 111 2.97 16.65 2.30
CA ILE A 111 3.21 16.58 3.74
C ILE A 111 2.56 17.78 4.40
N SER A 112 1.72 17.55 5.40
CA SER A 112 1.12 18.60 6.23
C SER A 112 1.59 18.44 7.66
N VAL A 113 2.11 19.52 8.24
CA VAL A 113 2.66 19.56 9.60
C VAL A 113 1.90 20.60 10.41
N ILE A 114 1.32 20.20 11.52
CA ILE A 114 0.69 21.11 12.49
C ILE A 114 1.53 21.05 13.76
N CYS A 115 2.17 22.15 14.13
CA CYS A 115 3.08 22.18 15.27
C CYS A 115 2.87 23.42 16.13
N GLU A 116 3.23 23.36 17.40
CA GLU A 116 3.28 24.56 18.23
C GLU A 116 4.25 25.59 17.63
N ASN A 117 3.82 26.85 17.56
CA ASN A 117 4.54 27.94 16.90
C ASN A 117 4.70 27.77 15.38
N GLY A 118 3.87 26.95 14.74
CA GLY A 118 3.86 26.77 13.28
C GLY A 118 3.44 28.00 12.46
N ASP A 119 3.28 29.16 13.11
CA ASP A 119 3.12 30.47 12.46
C ASP A 119 4.43 31.29 12.46
N ASP A 120 5.49 30.82 13.14
CA ASP A 120 6.81 31.45 13.09
C ASP A 120 7.45 31.23 11.71
N PRO A 121 7.69 32.29 10.92
CA PRO A 121 8.26 32.16 9.59
C PRO A 121 9.66 31.52 9.58
N ALA A 122 10.45 31.69 10.65
CA ALA A 122 11.78 31.08 10.74
C ALA A 122 11.68 29.56 10.95
N LEU A 123 10.80 29.11 11.83
CA LEU A 123 10.50 27.70 12.03
C LEU A 123 9.90 27.06 10.77
N CYS A 124 8.92 27.71 10.14
CA CYS A 124 8.30 27.21 8.90
C CYS A 124 9.33 27.00 7.80
N ARG A 125 10.22 27.97 7.56
CA ARG A 125 11.30 27.82 6.57
C ARG A 125 12.22 26.65 6.88
N LYS A 126 12.60 26.45 8.15
CA LYS A 126 13.46 25.34 8.58
C LYS A 126 12.79 23.99 8.34
N ILE A 127 11.52 23.85 8.74
CA ILE A 127 10.75 22.61 8.57
C ILE A 127 10.56 22.31 7.08
N THR A 128 10.09 23.28 6.29
CA THR A 128 9.87 23.11 4.85
C THR A 128 11.16 22.75 4.12
N ALA A 129 12.29 23.41 4.44
CA ALA A 129 13.58 23.10 3.82
C ALA A 129 14.07 21.68 4.20
N ALA A 130 13.97 21.30 5.47
CA ALA A 130 14.38 19.98 5.94
C ALA A 130 13.57 18.86 5.25
N LEU A 131 12.25 19.01 5.19
CA LEU A 131 11.37 18.02 4.56
C LEU A 131 11.55 17.97 3.05
N SER A 132 11.73 19.12 2.41
CA SER A 132 12.00 19.18 0.98
C SER A 132 13.30 18.47 0.61
N CYS A 133 14.37 18.69 1.40
CA CYS A 133 15.66 18.02 1.20
C CYS A 133 15.60 16.52 1.47
N ALA A 134 14.91 16.08 2.54
CA ALA A 134 14.88 14.69 2.95
C ALA A 134 14.01 13.80 2.04
N TYR A 135 12.88 14.34 1.56
CA TYR A 135 11.87 13.55 0.82
C TYR A 135 11.77 13.93 -0.67
N GLY A 136 12.52 14.92 -1.13
CA GLY A 136 12.46 15.38 -2.52
C GLY A 136 11.11 16.01 -2.90
N VAL A 137 10.35 16.48 -1.91
CA VAL A 137 9.01 17.07 -2.10
C VAL A 137 9.16 18.57 -2.31
N SER A 138 8.49 19.13 -3.31
CA SER A 138 8.45 20.57 -3.53
C SER A 138 7.83 21.29 -2.34
N SER A 139 8.35 22.47 -1.98
CA SER A 139 7.78 23.33 -0.93
C SER A 139 6.31 23.67 -1.16
N ALA A 140 5.85 23.71 -2.41
CA ALA A 140 4.43 23.91 -2.77
C ALA A 140 3.51 22.77 -2.31
N ARG A 141 4.06 21.62 -1.92
CA ARG A 141 3.34 20.44 -1.42
C ARG A 141 3.61 20.17 0.06
N ILE A 142 4.25 21.12 0.74
CA ILE A 142 4.53 21.07 2.17
C ILE A 142 3.77 22.22 2.83
N TYR A 143 2.88 21.88 3.76
CA TYR A 143 2.11 22.86 4.50
C TYR A 143 2.47 22.81 5.99
N VAL A 144 2.67 23.98 6.61
CA VAL A 144 2.97 24.11 8.04
C VAL A 144 1.97 25.08 8.67
N ALA A 145 1.40 24.71 9.80
CA ALA A 145 0.44 25.55 10.54
C ALA A 145 0.61 25.41 12.06
N SER A 146 0.11 26.40 12.80
CA SER A 146 0.10 26.38 14.26
C SER A 146 -1.08 25.61 14.85
N VAL A 147 -0.84 24.95 16.00
CA VAL A 147 -1.90 24.35 16.82
C VAL A 147 -2.69 25.46 17.53
N ARG A 148 -4.02 25.47 17.41
CA ARG A 148 -4.87 26.32 18.27
C ARG A 148 -4.89 25.78 19.70
N ARG A 149 -4.62 26.65 20.67
CA ARG A 149 -4.83 26.38 22.10
C ARG A 149 -6.30 26.47 22.48
#